data_AF-Q23VF7-F1
#
_entry.id   AF-Q23VF7-F1
#
_cell.length_a   1.000
_cell.length_b   1.000
_cell.length_c   1.000
_cell.angle_alpha   90.00
_cell.angle_beta   90.00
_cell.angle_gamma   90.00
#
_symmetry.space_group_name_H-M   'P 1'
#
loop_
_entity.id
_entity.type
_entity.pdbx_description
1 polymer ?
#
loop_
_entity_poly.entity_id
_entity_poly.type
_entity_poly.pdbx_seq_one_letter_code
_entity_poly.pdbx_strand_id
1 'polypeptide(L)'
;MKKIQFHFITLGLLFVLSSATHKTTGAPSTSPDVFNYANYIEVFKDDFNQLNTNYWRVADNFFKTTEQTNYIYTKDNVKVQDGNLVISAQRQKVTFNNKSYDYTSGYIDSNSTQAISFNFNQYIEAKIKITQYKESDLSEPGFFGIPTNYESWPHPTEFQIMKCSIFDDTTQQNYPYVYNTFIYYQWVDNGDCRIQYRSPYKKLDFSEYHTYGMLLKQNEVTFYIDGQAQFSYVANDPSNSSLLGCSIRIPKENILLGFDYVVKNTLLTPKQMYVDYVRILQPK
;
A
#
# COMPACT_ATOMS: atom_id res chain seq x y z
N MET A 1 -18.28 -32.83 -65.84
CA MET A 1 -17.63 -33.62 -64.77
C MET A 1 -16.91 -32.67 -63.82
N LYS A 2 -17.25 -32.76 -62.52
CA LYS A 2 -16.63 -32.21 -61.28
C LYS A 2 -16.18 -30.72 -61.23
N LYS A 3 -16.94 -29.94 -60.45
CA LYS A 3 -16.49 -28.72 -59.75
C LYS A 3 -15.39 -29.06 -58.74
N ILE A 4 -14.36 -28.22 -58.64
CA ILE A 4 -13.49 -28.14 -57.46
C ILE A 4 -13.47 -26.67 -57.03
N GLN A 5 -14.08 -26.39 -55.87
CA GLN A 5 -13.91 -25.13 -55.15
C GLN A 5 -12.61 -25.20 -54.35
N PHE A 6 -11.81 -24.14 -54.40
CA PHE A 6 -10.84 -23.84 -53.34
C PHE A 6 -11.29 -22.56 -52.65
N HIS A 7 -11.81 -22.72 -51.43
CA HIS A 7 -11.89 -21.64 -50.46
C HIS A 7 -10.52 -21.53 -49.79
N PHE A 8 -9.82 -20.42 -49.96
CA PHE A 8 -8.79 -20.01 -49.00
C PHE A 8 -9.44 -19.08 -47.99
N ILE A 9 -9.92 -19.68 -46.91
CA ILE A 9 -10.08 -19.01 -45.62
C ILE A 9 -8.74 -19.21 -44.91
N THR A 10 -8.00 -18.13 -44.71
CA THR A 10 -6.98 -18.08 -43.66
C THR A 10 -7.28 -16.86 -42.80
N LEU A 11 -8.23 -17.08 -41.89
CA LEU A 11 -8.35 -16.34 -40.66
C LEU A 11 -7.19 -16.78 -39.76
N GLY A 12 -6.40 -15.83 -39.27
CA GLY A 12 -5.28 -16.09 -38.39
C GLY A 12 -4.75 -14.79 -37.83
N LEU A 13 -5.61 -14.07 -37.11
CA LEU A 13 -5.18 -12.97 -36.25
C LEU A 13 -4.11 -13.46 -35.28
N LEU A 14 -2.85 -13.10 -35.52
CA LEU A 14 -1.88 -12.99 -34.44
C LEU A 14 -2.02 -11.60 -33.82
N PHE A 15 -2.97 -11.47 -32.88
CA PHE A 15 -2.77 -10.49 -31.82
C PHE A 15 -1.75 -11.09 -30.86
N VAL A 16 -0.48 -10.76 -31.06
CA VAL A 16 0.45 -10.77 -29.94
C VAL A 16 -0.03 -9.66 -29.03
N LEU A 17 -0.88 -10.00 -28.06
CA LEU A 17 -1.09 -9.15 -26.90
C LEU A 17 0.27 -9.10 -26.20
N SER A 18 1.08 -8.11 -26.52
CA SER A 18 2.12 -7.65 -25.60
C SER A 18 1.36 -7.10 -24.40
N SER A 19 1.01 -7.98 -23.47
CA SER A 19 0.60 -7.53 -22.15
C SER A 19 1.83 -6.79 -21.61
N ALA A 20 1.64 -5.53 -21.22
CA ALA A 20 2.75 -4.74 -20.71
C ALA A 20 3.24 -5.45 -19.44
N THR A 21 4.33 -6.22 -19.54
CA THR A 21 4.87 -6.99 -18.42
C THR A 21 5.26 -6.00 -17.33
N HIS A 22 4.46 -5.93 -16.26
CA HIS A 22 4.82 -5.12 -15.09
C HIS A 22 6.13 -5.64 -14.49
N LYS A 23 6.85 -4.80 -13.75
CA LYS A 23 8.14 -5.20 -13.19
C LYS A 23 7.94 -6.31 -12.17
N THR A 24 8.73 -7.37 -12.28
CA THR A 24 8.79 -8.44 -11.27
C THR A 24 10.19 -8.50 -10.69
N THR A 25 10.35 -9.26 -9.61
CA THR A 25 11.66 -9.51 -9.01
C THR A 25 12.62 -10.16 -10.01
N GLY A 26 12.13 -11.00 -10.92
CA GLY A 26 12.87 -11.62 -12.03
C GLY A 26 12.24 -12.94 -12.53
N ALA A 27 11.45 -13.60 -11.69
CA ALA A 27 10.55 -14.69 -12.03
C ALA A 27 9.26 -14.14 -12.67
N PRO A 28 8.63 -14.90 -13.57
CA PRO A 28 7.36 -14.49 -14.13
C PRO A 28 6.29 -14.40 -13.04
N SER A 29 5.61 -13.26 -12.99
CA SER A 29 4.41 -13.08 -12.18
C SER A 29 3.28 -13.97 -12.72
N THR A 30 2.48 -14.54 -11.83
CA THR A 30 1.25 -15.26 -12.20
C THR A 30 0.02 -14.38 -12.08
N SER A 31 0.18 -13.14 -11.62
CA SER A 31 -0.90 -12.18 -11.44
C SER A 31 -1.17 -11.43 -12.74
N PRO A 32 -2.43 -11.03 -12.98
CA PRO A 32 -2.78 -10.34 -14.21
C PRO A 32 -2.20 -8.91 -14.23
N ASP A 33 -1.81 -8.43 -15.40
CA ASP A 33 -1.36 -7.03 -15.59
C ASP A 33 -2.51 -6.04 -15.30
N VAL A 34 -3.76 -6.46 -15.50
CA VAL A 34 -4.97 -5.70 -15.19
C VAL A 34 -5.85 -6.52 -14.26
N PHE A 35 -6.19 -5.97 -13.10
CA PHE A 35 -7.07 -6.64 -12.17
C PHE A 35 -8.47 -6.81 -12.75
N ASN A 36 -8.94 -8.06 -12.84
CA ASN A 36 -10.26 -8.37 -13.39
C ASN A 36 -11.29 -8.52 -12.27
N TYR A 37 -11.95 -7.41 -11.93
CA TYR A 37 -12.99 -7.36 -10.91
C TYR A 37 -14.14 -8.36 -11.13
N ALA A 38 -14.43 -8.75 -12.38
CA ALA A 38 -15.53 -9.68 -12.67
C ALA A 38 -15.27 -11.11 -12.19
N ASN A 39 -14.02 -11.47 -11.87
CA ASN A 39 -13.65 -12.79 -11.34
C ASN A 39 -13.75 -12.88 -9.81
N TYR A 40 -14.11 -11.79 -9.16
CA TYR A 40 -14.12 -11.68 -7.70
C TYR A 40 -15.52 -11.29 -7.20
N ILE A 41 -15.75 -11.53 -5.91
CA ILE A 41 -16.87 -11.01 -5.13
C ILE A 41 -16.35 -10.16 -3.98
N GLU A 42 -17.09 -9.10 -3.66
CA GLU A 42 -16.79 -8.26 -2.50
C GLU A 42 -17.22 -8.97 -1.22
N VAL A 43 -16.29 -9.09 -0.27
CA VAL A 43 -16.54 -9.72 1.04
C VAL A 43 -16.48 -8.74 2.20
N PHE A 44 -15.89 -7.58 1.96
CA PHE A 44 -15.85 -6.49 2.91
C PHE A 44 -15.75 -5.17 2.15
N LYS A 45 -16.46 -4.16 2.64
CA LYS A 45 -16.33 -2.78 2.19
C LYS A 45 -16.69 -1.83 3.33
N ASP A 46 -15.90 -0.78 3.47
CA ASP A 46 -16.26 0.40 4.25
C ASP A 46 -16.23 1.62 3.32
N ASP A 47 -17.39 2.25 3.16
CA ASP A 47 -17.58 3.50 2.41
C ASP A 47 -17.37 4.74 3.30
N PHE A 48 -16.97 4.55 4.56
CA PHE A 48 -16.70 5.62 5.51
C PHE A 48 -17.81 6.67 5.60
N ASN A 49 -19.07 6.25 5.56
CA ASN A 49 -20.22 7.11 5.87
C ASN A 49 -20.24 7.51 7.35
N GLN A 50 -19.68 6.66 8.20
CA GLN A 50 -19.41 6.89 9.62
C GLN A 50 -18.23 6.03 10.07
N LEU A 51 -17.53 6.44 11.12
CA LEU A 51 -16.42 5.66 11.65
C LEU A 51 -16.97 4.45 12.43
N ASN A 52 -16.78 3.24 11.91
CA ASN A 52 -17.19 2.02 12.60
C ASN A 52 -16.07 1.50 13.52
N THR A 53 -16.19 1.75 14.82
CA THR A 53 -15.18 1.34 15.80
C THR A 53 -15.13 -0.16 16.05
N ASN A 54 -16.11 -0.95 15.59
CA ASN A 54 -16.00 -2.42 15.62
C ASN A 54 -14.94 -2.92 14.63
N TYR A 55 -14.76 -2.20 13.53
CA TYR A 55 -13.82 -2.54 12.47
C TYR A 55 -12.48 -1.84 12.65
N TRP A 56 -12.52 -0.61 13.15
CA TRP A 56 -11.35 0.26 13.18
C TRP A 56 -11.00 0.73 14.58
N ARG A 57 -9.72 0.61 14.92
CA ARG A 57 -9.11 1.21 16.11
C ARG A 57 -8.43 2.51 15.70
N VAL A 58 -8.92 3.62 16.24
CA VAL A 58 -8.25 4.92 16.13
C VAL A 58 -7.21 5.05 17.22
N ALA A 59 -5.98 5.37 16.84
CA ALA A 59 -4.91 5.60 17.78
C ALA A 59 -5.09 6.93 18.54
N ASP A 60 -4.75 6.93 19.82
CA ASP A 60 -4.69 8.14 20.65
C ASP A 60 -3.46 8.07 21.56
N ASN A 61 -2.64 9.13 21.56
CA ASN A 61 -1.35 9.19 22.22
C ASN A 61 -0.42 7.99 21.90
N PHE A 62 -0.36 7.63 20.62
CA PHE A 62 0.29 6.40 20.14
C PHE A 62 1.57 6.67 19.36
N PHE A 63 2.49 5.71 19.43
CA PHE A 63 3.74 5.67 18.68
C PHE A 63 3.79 4.37 17.89
N LYS A 64 4.01 4.44 16.58
CA LYS A 64 4.18 3.23 15.74
C LYS A 64 5.57 2.60 15.95
N THR A 65 6.58 3.41 16.27
CA THR A 65 7.95 2.95 16.53
C THR A 65 8.55 3.68 17.74
N THR A 66 9.57 3.07 18.36
CA THR A 66 10.31 3.66 19.49
C THR A 66 11.21 4.83 19.08
N GLU A 67 11.56 4.93 17.78
CA GLU A 67 12.39 5.99 17.20
C GLU A 67 11.59 7.26 16.86
N GLN A 68 10.25 7.22 16.96
CA GLN A 68 9.36 8.34 16.70
C GLN A 68 9.57 9.44 17.77
N THR A 69 10.25 10.52 17.39
CA THR A 69 10.68 11.55 18.34
C THR A 69 10.00 12.90 18.15
N ASN A 70 9.48 13.20 16.97
CA ASN A 70 9.02 14.52 16.57
C ASN A 70 7.48 14.70 16.53
N TYR A 71 6.72 13.61 16.38
CA TYR A 71 5.26 13.65 16.31
C TYR A 71 4.64 12.55 17.16
N ILE A 72 3.33 12.65 17.41
CA ILE A 72 2.53 11.63 18.09
C ILE A 72 1.21 11.41 17.33
N TYR A 73 0.72 10.17 17.30
CA TYR A 73 -0.59 9.89 16.72
C TYR A 73 -1.70 10.23 17.71
N THR A 74 -2.69 11.01 17.27
CA THR A 74 -3.81 11.46 18.10
C THR A 74 -5.14 11.20 17.38
N LYS A 75 -6.19 10.93 18.16
CA LYS A 75 -7.51 10.62 17.59
C LYS A 75 -8.12 11.80 16.83
N ASP A 76 -7.79 13.04 17.22
CA ASP A 76 -8.31 14.26 16.60
C ASP A 76 -7.87 14.40 15.14
N ASN A 77 -6.83 13.68 14.75
CA ASN A 77 -6.33 13.65 13.38
C ASN A 77 -6.99 12.58 12.49
N VAL A 78 -7.96 11.82 13.02
CA VAL A 78 -8.73 10.81 12.30
C VAL A 78 -10.22 11.13 12.43
N LYS A 79 -10.89 11.35 11.30
CA LYS A 79 -12.33 11.59 11.29
C LYS A 79 -12.97 11.07 10.04
N VAL A 80 -14.28 10.90 10.08
CA VAL A 80 -15.10 10.77 8.87
C VAL A 80 -15.68 12.14 8.52
N GLN A 81 -15.53 12.56 7.27
CA GLN A 81 -16.09 13.81 6.76
C GLN A 81 -16.46 13.65 5.29
N ASP A 82 -17.66 14.09 4.90
CA ASP A 82 -18.11 14.13 3.50
C ASP A 82 -17.93 12.77 2.77
N GLY A 83 -18.30 11.67 3.43
CA GLY A 83 -18.17 10.32 2.87
C GLY A 83 -16.73 9.82 2.73
N ASN A 84 -15.79 10.40 3.47
CA ASN A 84 -14.39 9.98 3.46
C ASN A 84 -13.89 9.75 4.88
N LEU A 85 -13.04 8.74 5.04
CA LEU A 85 -12.08 8.72 6.14
C LEU A 85 -10.98 9.75 5.83
N VAL A 86 -10.76 10.67 6.76
CA VAL A 86 -9.77 11.73 6.67
C VAL A 86 -8.68 11.49 7.70
N ILE A 87 -7.47 11.26 7.22
CA ILE A 87 -6.25 11.16 8.03
C ILE A 87 -5.46 12.45 7.84
N SER A 88 -5.13 13.13 8.93
CA SER A 88 -4.46 14.42 8.89
C SER A 88 -3.12 14.43 9.62
N ALA A 89 -2.23 15.29 9.18
CA ALA A 89 -0.98 15.62 9.84
C ALA A 89 -0.86 17.13 9.99
N GLN A 90 -0.43 17.62 11.15
CA GLN A 90 -0.29 19.05 11.37
C GLN A 90 0.76 19.40 12.42
N ARG A 91 1.27 20.63 12.32
CA ARG A 91 2.10 21.23 13.36
C ARG A 91 1.21 21.70 14.51
N GLN A 92 1.00 20.82 15.48
CA GLN A 92 0.27 21.09 16.71
C GLN A 92 1.09 20.60 17.88
N LYS A 93 1.46 21.53 18.76
CA LYS A 93 2.24 21.17 19.95
C LYS A 93 1.35 20.46 20.95
N VAL A 94 1.77 19.28 21.38
CA VAL A 94 1.11 18.51 22.44
C VAL A 94 2.15 17.98 23.42
N THR A 95 1.73 17.72 24.65
CA THR A 95 2.57 17.10 25.68
C THR A 95 1.96 15.78 26.10
N PHE A 96 2.74 14.71 26.01
CA PHE A 96 2.36 13.38 26.46
C PHE A 96 3.54 12.73 27.19
N ASN A 97 3.30 12.09 28.33
CA ASN A 97 4.33 11.48 29.18
C ASN A 97 5.53 12.41 29.46
N ASN A 98 5.25 13.66 29.84
CA ASN A 98 6.26 14.70 30.14
C ASN A 98 7.20 15.05 28.96
N LYS A 99 6.87 14.64 27.73
CA LYS A 99 7.59 15.02 26.51
C LYS A 99 6.69 15.85 25.60
N SER A 100 7.25 16.93 25.04
CA SER A 100 6.56 17.74 24.04
C SER A 100 6.84 17.20 22.63
N TYR A 101 5.81 17.20 21.80
CA TYR A 101 5.84 16.87 20.38
C TYR A 101 5.34 18.10 19.61
N ASP A 102 6.04 18.48 18.55
CA ASP A 102 5.70 19.68 17.77
C ASP A 102 4.63 19.41 16.71
N TYR A 103 4.35 18.13 16.45
CA TYR A 103 3.44 17.67 15.42
C TYR A 103 2.51 16.58 15.94
N THR A 104 1.29 16.56 15.39
CA THR A 104 0.34 15.46 15.58
C THR A 104 -0.06 14.87 14.24
N SER A 105 -0.47 13.61 14.26
CA SER A 105 -0.90 12.90 13.07
C SER A 105 -1.99 11.86 13.34
N GLY A 106 -2.63 11.35 12.30
CA GLY A 106 -3.64 10.31 12.38
C GLY A 106 -3.06 8.91 12.12
N TYR A 107 -3.55 7.93 12.87
CA TYR A 107 -3.31 6.51 12.65
C TYR A 107 -4.60 5.75 12.97
N ILE A 108 -4.96 4.83 12.08
CA ILE A 108 -6.11 3.94 12.24
C ILE A 108 -5.76 2.58 11.67
N ASP A 109 -6.13 1.51 12.36
CA ASP A 109 -5.96 0.14 11.86
C ASP A 109 -7.17 -0.75 12.14
N SER A 110 -7.23 -1.89 11.46
CA SER A 110 -8.29 -2.87 11.61
C SER A 110 -8.13 -3.78 12.83
N ASN A 111 -7.22 -3.45 13.76
CA ASN A 111 -7.02 -4.19 14.99
C ASN A 111 -8.09 -3.81 16.03
N SER A 112 -9.33 -4.22 15.77
CA SER A 112 -10.49 -3.93 16.63
C SER A 112 -11.29 -5.20 16.97
N THR A 113 -12.43 -5.03 17.62
CA THR A 113 -13.27 -6.12 18.15
C THR A 113 -13.79 -7.07 17.07
N GLN A 114 -14.02 -6.56 15.86
CA GLN A 114 -14.33 -7.32 14.65
C GLN A 114 -13.22 -7.08 13.63
N ALA A 115 -12.01 -7.53 13.97
CA ALA A 115 -10.83 -7.29 13.14
C ALA A 115 -11.07 -7.72 11.69
N ILE A 116 -10.85 -6.78 10.77
CA ILE A 116 -10.86 -7.07 9.33
C ILE A 116 -9.50 -7.64 9.00
N SER A 117 -9.47 -8.89 8.53
CA SER A 117 -8.26 -9.54 8.06
C SER A 117 -8.27 -9.77 6.56
N PHE A 118 -7.13 -9.46 5.95
CA PHE A 118 -6.82 -9.78 4.58
C PHE A 118 -6.00 -11.08 4.51
N ASN A 119 -6.39 -11.98 3.59
CA ASN A 119 -5.91 -13.37 3.51
C ASN A 119 -5.36 -13.71 2.12
N PHE A 120 -4.77 -14.88 1.98
CA PHE A 120 -4.31 -15.38 0.68
C PHE A 120 -5.42 -15.49 -0.35
N ASN A 121 -5.01 -15.25 -1.60
CA ASN A 121 -5.83 -15.19 -2.81
C ASN A 121 -6.88 -14.06 -2.82
N GLN A 122 -6.86 -13.16 -1.85
CA GLN A 122 -7.73 -11.98 -1.84
C GLN A 122 -7.04 -10.77 -2.48
N TYR A 123 -7.87 -9.83 -2.91
CA TYR A 123 -7.44 -8.51 -3.36
C TYR A 123 -7.98 -7.44 -2.41
N ILE A 124 -7.11 -6.55 -1.94
CA ILE A 124 -7.48 -5.37 -1.15
C ILE A 124 -7.27 -4.13 -1.99
N GLU A 125 -8.15 -3.15 -1.88
CA GLU A 125 -8.01 -1.85 -2.52
C GLU A 125 -8.61 -0.75 -1.65
N ALA A 126 -7.96 0.41 -1.65
CA ALA A 126 -8.52 1.65 -1.13
C ALA A 126 -8.51 2.73 -2.23
N LYS A 127 -9.56 3.54 -2.28
CA LYS A 127 -9.66 4.68 -3.20
C LYS A 127 -9.29 5.95 -2.44
N ILE A 128 -8.16 6.55 -2.81
CA ILE A 128 -7.47 7.58 -2.01
C ILE A 128 -7.20 8.82 -2.85
N LYS A 129 -7.31 9.99 -2.23
CA LYS A 129 -6.96 11.30 -2.77
C LYS A 129 -6.10 12.07 -1.76
N ILE A 130 -5.07 12.79 -2.23
CA ILE A 130 -4.06 13.44 -1.38
C ILE A 130 -3.86 14.90 -1.85
N THR A 131 -4.95 15.68 -1.84
CA THR A 131 -5.05 16.99 -2.53
C THR A 131 -4.02 18.05 -2.13
N GLN A 132 -3.40 17.91 -0.97
CA GLN A 132 -2.46 18.90 -0.43
C GLN A 132 -1.00 18.49 -0.64
N TYR A 133 -0.74 17.36 -1.30
CA TYR A 133 0.60 16.84 -1.52
C TYR A 133 1.31 17.59 -2.65
N LYS A 134 2.51 18.07 -2.37
CA LYS A 134 3.39 18.79 -3.30
C LYS A 134 4.75 18.10 -3.32
N GLU A 135 5.50 18.31 -4.40
CA GLU A 135 6.86 17.75 -4.56
C GLU A 135 7.86 18.19 -3.47
N SER A 136 7.52 19.20 -2.67
CA SER A 136 8.31 19.67 -1.52
C SER A 136 7.94 19.00 -0.19
N ASP A 137 6.85 18.23 -0.13
CA ASP A 137 6.35 17.65 1.11
C ASP A 137 7.07 16.36 1.47
N LEU A 138 7.80 16.34 2.60
CA LEU A 138 8.52 15.15 3.06
C LEU A 138 7.69 14.23 3.96
N SER A 139 6.52 14.69 4.44
CA SER A 139 5.62 13.87 5.26
C SER A 139 4.86 12.90 4.36
N GLU A 140 4.63 11.67 4.80
CA GLU A 140 4.29 10.53 3.94
C GLU A 140 2.92 9.94 4.34
N PRO A 141 1.83 10.19 3.57
CA PRO A 141 0.58 9.47 3.76
C PRO A 141 0.73 8.00 3.36
N GLY A 142 0.06 7.11 4.10
CA GLY A 142 0.21 5.67 3.98
C GLY A 142 -1.10 4.90 4.05
N PHE A 143 -1.21 3.88 3.21
CA PHE A 143 -2.13 2.75 3.31
C PHE A 143 -1.29 1.48 3.39
N PHE A 144 -1.38 0.76 4.49
CA PHE A 144 -0.50 -0.37 4.80
C PHE A 144 -1.28 -1.62 5.21
N GLY A 145 -0.59 -2.76 5.10
CA GLY A 145 -0.98 -4.05 5.63
C GLY A 145 0.10 -4.58 6.58
N ILE A 146 -0.29 -4.92 7.81
CA ILE A 146 0.60 -5.45 8.85
C ILE A 146 0.06 -6.81 9.35
N PRO A 147 0.87 -7.87 9.43
CA PRO A 147 0.42 -9.16 9.96
C PRO A 147 0.06 -9.09 11.45
N THR A 148 -0.95 -9.86 11.86
CA THR A 148 -1.44 -9.89 13.25
C THR A 148 -0.38 -10.30 14.27
N ASN A 149 0.66 -11.04 13.86
CA ASN A 149 1.76 -11.47 14.72
C ASN A 149 3.04 -10.63 14.48
N TYR A 150 2.88 -9.31 14.39
CA TYR A 150 3.94 -8.36 14.02
C TYR A 150 5.21 -8.44 14.87
N GLU A 151 5.09 -8.90 16.11
CA GLU A 151 6.19 -8.95 17.07
C GLU A 151 6.98 -10.27 17.06
N SER A 152 6.54 -11.27 16.28
CA SER A 152 7.21 -12.58 16.22
C SER A 152 8.42 -12.61 15.28
N TRP A 153 9.46 -13.35 15.67
CA TRP A 153 10.62 -13.59 14.81
C TRP A 153 10.37 -14.73 13.82
N PRO A 154 10.80 -14.61 12.55
CA PRO A 154 11.35 -13.42 11.91
C PRO A 154 10.26 -12.34 11.75
N HIS A 155 10.61 -11.07 11.98
CA HIS A 155 9.64 -9.99 11.92
C HIS A 155 8.92 -9.97 10.56
N PRO A 156 7.58 -9.89 10.56
CA PRO A 156 6.80 -9.97 9.35
C PRO A 156 6.93 -8.72 8.47
N THR A 157 6.66 -8.93 7.19
CA THR A 157 6.67 -7.87 6.17
C THR A 157 5.50 -6.91 6.37
N GLU A 158 5.79 -5.60 6.45
CA GLU A 158 4.79 -4.54 6.33
C GLU A 158 4.61 -4.20 4.85
N PHE A 159 3.42 -4.47 4.33
CA PHE A 159 3.08 -4.08 2.97
C PHE A 159 2.67 -2.62 2.97
N GLN A 160 3.45 -1.74 2.35
CA GLN A 160 2.99 -0.38 2.09
C GLN A 160 2.15 -0.41 0.81
N ILE A 161 0.87 -0.76 0.86
CA ILE A 161 0.02 -0.84 -0.35
C ILE A 161 0.03 0.48 -1.12
N MET A 162 0.07 1.60 -0.40
CA MET A 162 0.44 2.91 -0.92
C MET A 162 1.22 3.65 0.15
N LYS A 163 2.43 4.11 -0.17
CA LYS A 163 3.11 5.14 0.61
C LYS A 163 3.65 6.22 -0.30
N CYS A 164 3.17 7.44 -0.16
CA CYS A 164 3.65 8.55 -0.97
C CYS A 164 4.89 9.17 -0.34
N SER A 165 6.01 9.20 -1.07
CA SER A 165 7.25 9.84 -0.61
C SER A 165 7.99 10.47 -1.78
N ILE A 166 8.61 11.62 -1.52
CA ILE A 166 9.20 12.47 -2.56
C ILE A 166 10.71 12.28 -2.73
N PHE A 167 11.40 11.69 -1.76
CA PHE A 167 12.87 11.71 -1.75
C PHE A 167 13.45 10.42 -2.33
N ASP A 168 14.21 10.58 -3.41
CA ASP A 168 15.05 9.53 -3.97
C ASP A 168 16.50 9.75 -3.51
N ASP A 169 16.92 9.04 -2.46
CA ASP A 169 18.31 9.07 -1.97
C ASP A 169 19.34 8.74 -3.06
N THR A 170 18.96 7.93 -4.05
CA THR A 170 19.86 7.47 -5.12
C THR A 170 20.08 8.54 -6.18
N THR A 171 19.02 9.27 -6.55
CA THR A 171 19.12 10.32 -7.58
C THR A 171 19.26 11.72 -7.00
N GLN A 172 19.13 11.90 -5.68
CA GLN A 172 19.06 13.19 -4.99
C GLN A 172 18.05 14.16 -5.65
N GLN A 173 16.91 13.63 -6.11
CA GLN A 173 15.86 14.40 -6.79
C GLN A 173 14.51 14.20 -6.09
N ASN A 174 13.67 15.22 -6.15
CA ASN A 174 12.33 15.18 -5.61
C ASN A 174 11.33 14.77 -6.69
N TYR A 175 10.69 13.62 -6.50
CA TYR A 175 9.56 13.18 -7.32
C TYR A 175 8.55 12.47 -6.43
N PRO A 176 7.25 12.75 -6.55
CA PRO A 176 6.27 12.01 -5.79
C PRO A 176 6.19 10.58 -6.31
N TYR A 177 6.69 9.64 -5.52
CA TYR A 177 6.61 8.22 -5.79
C TYR A 177 5.65 7.54 -4.84
N VAL A 178 4.95 6.53 -5.37
CA VAL A 178 4.23 5.56 -4.55
C VAL A 178 5.14 4.36 -4.33
N TYR A 179 5.38 4.04 -3.06
CA TYR A 179 6.20 2.92 -2.58
C TYR A 179 5.32 1.77 -2.09
N ASN A 180 5.78 0.53 -2.34
CA ASN A 180 4.95 -0.67 -2.18
C ASN A 180 5.34 -1.63 -1.02
N THR A 181 6.57 -1.62 -0.47
CA THR A 181 6.99 -2.60 0.57
C THR A 181 8.04 -2.05 1.55
N PHE A 182 7.88 -2.39 2.84
CA PHE A 182 8.88 -2.22 3.90
C PHE A 182 8.97 -3.48 4.78
N ILE A 183 10.16 -3.86 5.25
CA ILE A 183 10.29 -4.82 6.36
C ILE A 183 10.96 -4.09 7.52
N TYR A 184 10.52 -4.37 8.75
CA TYR A 184 11.04 -3.75 9.96
C TYR A 184 11.31 -4.79 11.07
N TYR A 185 12.58 -5.03 11.35
CA TYR A 185 13.25 -4.77 12.64
C TYR A 185 14.72 -5.22 12.54
N GLN A 186 15.58 -4.57 13.33
CA GLN A 186 17.04 -4.70 13.36
C GLN A 186 17.52 -6.15 13.37
N TRP A 187 18.27 -6.54 12.35
CA TRP A 187 19.39 -7.42 12.60
C TRP A 187 20.43 -6.60 13.37
N VAL A 188 20.74 -7.02 14.59
CA VAL A 188 21.91 -6.51 15.33
C VAL A 188 23.20 -6.68 14.49
N ASP A 189 23.19 -7.60 13.51
CA ASP A 189 24.38 -7.97 12.74
C ASP A 189 24.34 -7.66 11.21
N ASN A 190 23.18 -7.38 10.58
CA ASN A 190 23.05 -7.37 9.09
C ASN A 190 22.26 -6.20 8.46
N GLY A 191 21.77 -5.21 9.23
CA GLY A 191 21.14 -4.00 8.67
C GLY A 191 19.68 -4.15 8.20
N ASP A 192 19.09 -3.03 7.72
CA ASP A 192 17.69 -2.91 7.30
C ASP A 192 17.42 -3.63 5.98
N CYS A 193 16.36 -4.42 5.97
CA CYS A 193 15.96 -5.22 4.83
C CYS A 193 14.79 -4.59 4.06
N ARG A 194 15.01 -4.04 2.85
CA ARG A 194 13.96 -3.28 2.15
C ARG A 194 13.92 -3.60 0.66
N ILE A 195 12.78 -4.09 0.16
CA ILE A 195 12.47 -4.03 -1.27
C ILE A 195 11.60 -2.81 -1.51
N GLN A 196 12.21 -1.78 -2.08
CA GLN A 196 11.50 -0.57 -2.48
C GLN A 196 11.25 -0.62 -3.98
N TYR A 197 9.99 -0.85 -4.34
CA TYR A 197 9.53 -0.53 -5.68
C TYR A 197 8.90 0.85 -5.68
N ARG A 198 9.39 1.70 -6.58
CA ARG A 198 8.79 3.00 -6.89
C ARG A 198 7.94 2.83 -8.13
N SER A 199 6.67 3.21 -8.05
CA SER A 199 5.83 3.29 -9.24
C SER A 199 6.49 4.19 -10.29
N PRO A 200 6.61 3.76 -11.56
CA PRO A 200 7.19 4.58 -12.63
C PRO A 200 6.26 5.75 -13.01
N TYR A 201 5.03 5.79 -12.48
CA TYR A 201 4.04 6.82 -12.78
C TYR A 201 4.36 8.14 -12.08
N LYS A 202 5.33 8.89 -12.63
CA LYS A 202 5.55 10.32 -12.34
C LYS A 202 4.39 11.24 -12.78
N LYS A 203 3.21 10.69 -13.09
CA LYS A 203 2.06 11.38 -13.71
C LYS A 203 0.74 11.23 -12.94
N LEU A 204 0.74 10.60 -11.77
CA LEU A 204 -0.48 10.56 -10.95
C LEU A 204 -0.84 11.97 -10.51
N ASP A 205 -2.09 12.35 -10.70
CA ASP A 205 -2.62 13.59 -10.17
C ASP A 205 -3.17 13.31 -8.77
N PHE A 206 -2.36 13.59 -7.74
CA PHE A 206 -2.77 13.36 -6.35
C PHE A 206 -3.95 14.23 -5.89
N SER A 207 -4.36 15.22 -6.71
CA SER A 207 -5.60 15.96 -6.47
C SER A 207 -6.86 15.19 -6.85
N GLU A 208 -6.73 14.11 -7.63
CA GLU A 208 -7.81 13.20 -8.00
C GLU A 208 -7.80 11.93 -7.12
N TYR A 209 -8.91 11.19 -7.16
CA TYR A 209 -8.95 9.86 -6.54
C TYR A 209 -8.30 8.82 -7.44
N HIS A 210 -7.39 8.04 -6.85
CA HIS A 210 -6.80 6.85 -7.46
C HIS A 210 -7.07 5.63 -6.58
N THR A 211 -7.13 4.45 -7.19
CA THR A 211 -7.21 3.21 -6.42
C THR A 211 -5.82 2.61 -6.21
N TYR A 212 -5.55 2.20 -4.97
CA TYR A 212 -4.31 1.54 -4.58
C TYR A 212 -4.66 0.18 -4.01
N GLY A 213 -4.16 -0.88 -4.67
CA GLY A 213 -4.55 -2.23 -4.32
C GLY A 213 -3.40 -3.21 -4.29
N MET A 214 -3.66 -4.36 -3.69
CA MET A 214 -2.72 -5.45 -3.51
C MET A 214 -3.44 -6.78 -3.68
N LEU A 215 -2.97 -7.60 -4.63
CA LEU A 215 -3.36 -9.00 -4.75
C LEU A 215 -2.32 -9.83 -4.00
N LEU A 216 -2.77 -10.54 -2.99
CA LEU A 216 -1.91 -11.43 -2.21
C LEU A 216 -2.19 -12.86 -2.59
N LYS A 217 -1.15 -13.58 -3.00
CA LYS A 217 -1.15 -15.02 -3.22
C LYS A 217 -0.16 -15.67 -2.26
N GLN A 218 -0.18 -16.99 -2.20
CA GLN A 218 0.68 -17.75 -1.29
C GLN A 218 2.19 -17.48 -1.49
N ASN A 219 2.62 -17.30 -2.74
CA ASN A 219 4.04 -17.10 -3.11
C ASN A 219 4.29 -15.81 -3.89
N GLU A 220 3.31 -14.92 -3.96
CA GLU A 220 3.41 -13.71 -4.76
C GLU A 220 2.55 -12.59 -4.17
N VAL A 221 3.07 -11.37 -4.18
CA VAL A 221 2.27 -10.17 -3.89
C VAL A 221 2.42 -9.19 -5.05
N THR A 222 1.28 -8.73 -5.58
CA THR A 222 1.24 -7.81 -6.72
C THR A 222 0.50 -6.54 -6.30
N PHE A 223 1.11 -5.39 -6.58
CA PHE A 223 0.54 -4.08 -6.26
C PHE A 223 -0.05 -3.44 -7.51
N TYR A 224 -1.18 -2.75 -7.35
CA TYR A 224 -1.95 -2.15 -8.43
C TYR A 224 -2.22 -0.69 -8.13
N ILE A 225 -2.20 0.13 -9.19
CA ILE A 225 -2.72 1.48 -9.18
C ILE A 225 -3.77 1.58 -10.29
N ASP A 226 -4.99 2.01 -9.97
CA ASP A 226 -6.13 2.08 -10.90
C ASP A 226 -6.37 0.75 -11.64
N GLY A 227 -6.26 -0.36 -10.89
CA GLY A 227 -6.39 -1.72 -11.42
C GLY A 227 -5.24 -2.18 -12.34
N GLN A 228 -4.21 -1.36 -12.57
CA GLN A 228 -3.02 -1.71 -13.36
C GLN A 228 -1.89 -2.18 -12.47
N ALA A 229 -1.37 -3.39 -12.71
CA ALA A 229 -0.25 -3.95 -11.98
C ALA A 229 1.01 -3.09 -12.15
N GLN A 230 1.64 -2.78 -11.03
CA GLN A 230 2.84 -1.94 -10.98
C GLN A 230 4.08 -2.78 -10.73
N PHE A 231 3.99 -3.71 -9.78
CA PHE A 231 5.09 -4.53 -9.35
C PHE A 231 4.60 -5.82 -8.71
N SER A 232 5.32 -6.90 -8.97
CA SER A 232 5.15 -8.16 -8.25
C SER A 232 6.42 -8.59 -7.55
N TYR A 233 6.28 -8.91 -6.27
CA TYR A 233 7.27 -9.67 -5.52
C TYR A 233 6.92 -11.15 -5.59
N VAL A 234 7.82 -11.97 -6.12
CA VAL A 234 7.68 -13.43 -6.17
C VAL A 234 8.61 -14.06 -5.13
N ALA A 235 8.04 -14.82 -4.20
CA ALA A 235 8.81 -15.49 -3.15
C ALA A 235 9.76 -16.54 -3.75
N ASN A 236 10.96 -16.67 -3.15
CA ASN A 236 12.03 -17.60 -3.56
C ASN A 236 12.59 -17.38 -4.98
N ASP A 237 12.28 -16.26 -5.61
CA ASP A 237 12.87 -15.88 -6.88
C ASP A 237 14.39 -15.62 -6.73
N PRO A 238 15.27 -16.30 -7.51
CA PRO A 238 16.73 -16.17 -7.40
C PRO A 238 17.26 -14.75 -7.64
N SER A 239 16.49 -13.92 -8.35
CA SER A 239 16.81 -12.52 -8.64
C SER A 239 16.57 -11.58 -7.45
N ASN A 240 15.94 -12.06 -6.36
CA ASN A 240 15.85 -11.37 -5.06
C ASN A 240 17.23 -11.27 -4.37
N SER A 241 18.27 -10.88 -5.11
CA SER A 241 19.70 -11.21 -4.90
C SER A 241 20.24 -11.01 -3.48
N SER A 242 21.38 -11.65 -3.21
CA SER A 242 22.19 -11.41 -2.00
C SER A 242 22.72 -9.97 -1.87
N LEU A 243 22.72 -9.16 -2.94
CA LEU A 243 23.03 -7.71 -2.87
C LEU A 243 21.87 -6.89 -2.27
N LEU A 244 20.65 -7.44 -2.26
CA LEU A 244 19.48 -6.92 -1.54
C LEU A 244 19.38 -7.48 -0.11
N GLY A 245 20.22 -8.43 0.28
CA GLY A 245 20.35 -8.93 1.66
C GLY A 245 19.11 -9.62 2.26
N CYS A 246 18.07 -9.91 1.47
CA CYS A 246 16.72 -10.00 2.01
C CYS A 246 15.85 -11.10 1.43
N SER A 247 15.57 -12.13 2.24
CA SER A 247 14.44 -13.03 2.01
C SER A 247 13.16 -12.43 2.61
N ILE A 248 12.46 -11.58 1.84
CA ILE A 248 11.12 -11.11 2.23
C ILE A 248 10.22 -12.33 2.39
N ARG A 249 9.57 -12.47 3.55
CA ARG A 249 8.60 -13.53 3.77
C ARG A 249 7.21 -12.98 3.55
N ILE A 250 6.46 -13.62 2.68
CA ILE A 250 5.02 -13.39 2.62
C ILE A 250 4.45 -14.04 3.89
N PRO A 251 3.85 -13.24 4.79
CA PRO A 251 3.32 -13.72 6.05
C PRO A 251 2.18 -14.70 5.77
N LYS A 252 2.07 -15.73 6.61
CA LYS A 252 1.00 -16.74 6.51
C LYS A 252 -0.20 -16.40 7.39
N GLU A 253 -0.02 -15.41 8.25
CA GLU A 253 -1.01 -14.88 9.16
C GLU A 253 -1.94 -13.89 8.47
N ASN A 254 -3.04 -13.60 9.16
CA ASN A 254 -3.96 -12.54 8.79
C ASN A 254 -3.23 -11.20 8.71
N ILE A 255 -3.52 -10.41 7.68
CA ILE A 255 -3.00 -9.05 7.53
C ILE A 255 -4.07 -8.06 7.98
N LEU A 256 -3.74 -7.28 9.00
CA LEU A 256 -4.47 -6.10 9.43
C LEU A 256 -4.19 -4.96 8.45
N LEU A 257 -5.20 -4.13 8.23
CA LEU A 257 -5.13 -2.99 7.32
C LEU A 257 -5.07 -1.72 8.13
N GLY A 258 -4.37 -0.70 7.63
CA GLY A 258 -4.36 0.59 8.31
C GLY A 258 -3.95 1.75 7.43
N PHE A 259 -4.21 2.93 7.95
CA PHE A 259 -3.89 4.20 7.32
C PHE A 259 -3.16 5.09 8.31
N ASP A 260 -2.11 5.75 7.86
CA ASP A 260 -1.37 6.71 8.67
C ASP A 260 -0.87 7.90 7.84
N TYR A 261 -0.29 8.86 8.54
CA TYR A 261 0.43 9.96 7.92
C TYR A 261 1.74 10.19 8.70
N VAL A 262 2.86 9.72 8.16
CA VAL A 262 4.17 9.86 8.80
C VAL A 262 4.63 11.31 8.68
N VAL A 263 5.03 11.95 9.78
CA VAL A 263 5.38 13.39 9.79
C VAL A 263 6.89 13.62 9.83
N LYS A 264 7.36 14.54 8.98
CA LYS A 264 8.72 15.09 9.02
C LYS A 264 8.71 16.50 9.59
N ASN A 265 9.85 16.93 10.16
CA ASN A 265 10.01 18.24 10.80
C ASN A 265 9.90 19.44 9.86
N THR A 266 9.71 19.20 8.57
CA THR A 266 9.50 20.21 7.53
C THR A 266 8.03 20.47 7.23
N LEU A 267 7.09 19.84 7.96
CA LEU A 267 5.66 20.05 7.77
C LEU A 267 5.25 21.48 8.16
N LEU A 268 4.98 22.32 7.15
CA LEU A 268 4.64 23.74 7.38
C LEU A 268 3.14 24.01 7.46
N THR A 269 2.33 23.22 6.74
CA THR A 269 0.88 23.38 6.65
C THR A 269 0.21 22.04 6.95
N PRO A 270 -1.02 22.04 7.50
CA PRO A 270 -1.78 20.81 7.66
C PRO A 270 -1.91 20.07 6.33
N LYS A 271 -1.82 18.74 6.40
CA LYS A 271 -1.97 17.83 5.27
C LYS A 271 -3.04 16.81 5.57
N GLN A 272 -3.74 16.38 4.52
CA GLN A 272 -4.84 15.43 4.61
C GLN A 272 -4.77 14.40 3.50
N MET A 273 -5.04 13.15 3.88
CA MET A 273 -5.34 12.04 3.00
C MET A 273 -6.83 11.71 3.16
N TYR A 274 -7.52 11.57 2.03
CA TYR A 274 -8.95 11.26 1.96
C TYR A 274 -9.11 9.85 1.39
N VAL A 275 -9.81 8.98 2.11
CA VAL A 275 -10.11 7.62 1.68
C VAL A 275 -11.62 7.52 1.47
N ASP A 276 -12.03 7.32 0.22
CA ASP A 276 -13.44 7.20 -0.20
C ASP A 276 -14.00 5.85 0.24
N TYR A 277 -13.26 4.77 -0.06
CA TYR A 277 -13.59 3.45 0.45
C TYR A 277 -12.33 2.59 0.64
N VAL A 278 -12.50 1.52 1.40
CA VAL A 278 -11.61 0.36 1.40
C VAL A 278 -12.43 -0.92 1.24
N ARG A 279 -11.96 -1.86 0.42
CA ARG A 279 -12.69 -3.11 0.14
C ARG A 279 -11.79 -4.32 -0.02
N ILE A 280 -12.27 -5.47 0.40
CA ILE A 280 -11.65 -6.78 0.17
C ILE A 280 -12.52 -7.56 -0.81
N LEU A 281 -11.86 -8.09 -1.84
CA LEU A 281 -12.45 -8.97 -2.83
C LEU A 281 -11.82 -10.36 -2.71
N GLN A 282 -12.62 -11.41 -2.90
CA GLN A 282 -12.12 -12.79 -3.01
C GLN A 282 -12.56 -13.43 -4.32
N PRO A 283 -11.84 -14.44 -4.83
CA PRO A 283 -12.22 -15.14 -6.04
C PRO A 283 -13.62 -15.75 -5.92
N LYS A 284 -14.35 -15.78 -7.03
CA LYS A 284 -15.64 -16.49 -7.16
C LYS A 284 -15.51 -17.99 -6.96
#